data_AF-A0A4P6FFZ5-F1
#
_entry.id   AF-A0A4P6FFZ5-F1
#
_cell.length_a   1.000
_cell.length_b   1.000
_cell.length_c   1.000
_cell.angle_alpha   90.00
_cell.angle_beta   90.00
_cell.angle_gamma   90.00
#
_symmetry.space_group_name_H-M   'P 1'
#
loop_
_entity.id
_entity.type
_entity.pdbx_description
1 polymer ?
#
loop_
_entity_poly.entity_id
_entity_poly.type
_entity_poly.pdbx_seq_one_letter_code
_entity_poly.pdbx_strand_id
1 'polypeptide(L)'
;MDITVIKRILERLEERRSELKEDDRGFTLIELLVVVIIIGILVAIAIPVYIGLQNGAKDAAAQSDLTNAKIAVIAYYTEGGTAANIGTADLTSYGWVDSSSNANGPTISAPTTSSSTAFCISTVSEAGDTFAVSAAHAPAKGTCSGNTWTPPAVDPEDE
;
A
#
# COMPACT_ATOMS: atom_id res chain seq x y z
N MET A 1 72.54 4.42 -30.92
CA MET A 1 71.14 4.33 -30.45
C MET A 1 70.33 3.82 -31.63
N ASP A 2 69.96 2.54 -31.62
CA ASP A 2 69.54 1.78 -32.80
C ASP A 2 68.12 2.10 -33.27
N ILE A 3 67.99 2.83 -34.38
CA ILE A 3 66.71 3.15 -35.04
C ILE A 3 65.92 1.88 -35.40
N THR A 4 66.62 0.77 -35.66
CA THR A 4 66.05 -0.53 -36.02
C THR A 4 65.23 -1.16 -34.88
N VAL A 5 65.63 -0.94 -33.63
CA VAL A 5 64.93 -1.45 -32.44
C VAL A 5 63.62 -0.67 -32.23
N ILE A 6 63.66 0.64 -32.42
CA ILE A 6 62.48 1.51 -32.30
C ILE A 6 61.42 1.16 -33.36
N LYS A 7 61.84 0.89 -34.61
CA LYS A 7 60.93 0.43 -35.68
C LYS A 7 60.21 -0.87 -35.32
N ARG A 8 60.95 -1.88 -34.82
CA ARG A 8 60.35 -3.17 -34.41
C ARG A 8 59.37 -3.05 -33.24
N ILE A 9 59.60 -2.10 -32.33
CA ILE A 9 58.69 -1.87 -31.20
C ILE A 9 57.42 -1.16 -31.69
N LEU A 10 57.54 -0.21 -32.62
CA LEU A 10 56.39 0.51 -33.20
C LEU A 10 55.50 -0.42 -34.05
N GLU A 11 56.08 -1.27 -34.88
CA GLU A 11 55.32 -2.24 -35.70
C GLU A 11 54.50 -3.20 -34.83
N ARG A 12 55.07 -3.69 -33.71
CA ARG A 12 54.37 -4.55 -32.75
C ARG A 12 53.29 -3.84 -31.93
N LEU A 13 53.37 -2.52 -31.79
CA LEU A 13 52.37 -1.72 -31.09
C LEU A 13 51.21 -1.32 -32.01
N GLU A 14 51.43 -1.19 -33.32
CA GLU A 14 50.37 -0.95 -34.30
C GLU A 14 49.50 -2.20 -34.53
N GLU A 15 50.08 -3.40 -34.61
CA GLU A 15 49.31 -4.66 -34.67
C GLU A 15 48.43 -4.87 -33.43
N ARG A 16 48.98 -4.63 -32.23
CA ARG A 16 48.20 -4.66 -30.98
C ARG A 16 47.06 -3.64 -30.95
N ARG A 17 47.22 -2.51 -31.63
CA ARG A 17 46.20 -1.44 -31.68
C ARG A 17 45.08 -1.76 -32.66
N SER A 18 45.30 -2.61 -33.67
CA SER A 18 44.22 -3.05 -34.56
C SER A 18 43.34 -4.11 -33.91
N GLU A 19 43.91 -5.05 -33.15
CA GLU A 19 43.13 -6.06 -32.39
C GLU A 19 42.21 -5.42 -31.32
N LEU A 20 42.66 -4.34 -30.66
CA LEU A 20 41.85 -3.63 -29.67
C LEU A 20 40.69 -2.80 -30.27
N LYS A 21 40.65 -2.62 -31.60
CA LYS A 21 39.63 -1.80 -32.28
C LYS A 21 38.45 -2.59 -32.82
N GLU A 22 38.52 -3.92 -32.87
CA GLU A 22 37.46 -4.75 -33.46
C GLU A 22 36.33 -5.14 -32.49
N ASP A 23 36.50 -4.91 -31.18
CA ASP A 23 35.52 -5.32 -30.16
C ASP A 23 34.68 -4.18 -29.54
N ASP A 24 34.79 -2.94 -30.03
CA ASP A 24 33.90 -1.83 -29.62
C ASP A 24 32.56 -1.86 -30.39
N ARG A 25 31.88 -3.01 -30.35
CA ARG A 25 30.48 -3.12 -30.81
C ARG A 25 29.55 -2.48 -29.79
N GLY A 26 29.37 -1.16 -29.90
CA GLY A 26 28.38 -0.43 -29.11
C GLY A 26 26.95 -0.89 -29.38
N PHE A 27 26.08 -0.78 -28.37
CA PHE A 27 24.64 -1.02 -28.52
C PHE A 27 24.07 -0.16 -29.64
N THR A 28 23.26 -0.77 -30.50
CA THR A 28 22.61 -0.03 -31.59
C THR A 28 21.43 0.79 -31.03
N LEU A 29 21.17 1.98 -31.58
CA LEU A 29 20.03 2.79 -31.15
C LEU A 29 18.69 2.07 -31.34
N ILE A 30 18.59 1.22 -32.36
CA ILE A 30 17.39 0.42 -32.63
C ILE A 30 17.16 -0.66 -31.57
N GLU A 31 18.23 -1.23 -31.02
CA GLU A 31 18.18 -2.27 -30.00
C GLU A 31 17.69 -1.69 -28.67
N LEU A 32 18.14 -0.49 -28.31
CA LEU A 32 17.56 0.22 -27.15
C LEU A 32 16.13 0.69 -27.41
N LEU A 33 15.79 1.07 -28.64
CA LEU A 33 14.43 1.51 -29.00
C LEU A 33 13.40 0.38 -28.84
N VAL A 34 13.71 -0.83 -29.31
CA VAL A 34 12.80 -1.97 -29.16
C VAL A 34 12.61 -2.34 -27.69
N VAL A 35 13.67 -2.26 -26.88
CA VAL A 35 13.60 -2.57 -25.44
C VAL A 35 12.68 -1.60 -24.70
N VAL A 36 12.80 -0.29 -24.92
CA VAL A 36 11.92 0.67 -24.24
C VAL A 36 10.47 0.57 -24.71
N ILE A 37 10.22 0.16 -25.96
CA ILE A 37 8.87 -0.14 -26.45
C ILE A 37 8.27 -1.33 -25.70
N ILE A 38 9.02 -2.41 -25.55
CA ILE A 38 8.55 -3.61 -24.84
C ILE A 38 8.29 -3.26 -23.36
N ILE A 39 9.21 -2.57 -22.69
CA ILE A 39 9.01 -2.12 -21.30
C ILE A 39 7.80 -1.18 -21.20
N GLY A 40 7.62 -0.28 -22.17
CA GLY A 40 6.46 0.63 -22.21
C GLY A 40 5.13 -0.10 -22.27
N ILE A 41 5.03 -1.18 -23.07
CA ILE A 41 3.82 -2.02 -23.16
C ILE A 41 3.56 -2.72 -21.81
N LEU A 42 4.60 -3.28 -21.19
CA LEU A 42 4.47 -3.96 -19.90
C LEU A 42 4.02 -2.98 -18.79
N VAL A 43 4.63 -1.80 -18.73
CA VAL A 43 4.31 -0.77 -17.72
C VAL A 43 2.88 -0.25 -17.89
N ALA A 44 2.41 -0.07 -19.13
CA ALA A 44 1.05 0.41 -19.41
C ALA A 44 -0.03 -0.51 -18.79
N ILE A 45 0.19 -1.83 -18.77
CA ILE A 45 -0.75 -2.80 -18.17
C ILE A 45 -0.47 -2.96 -16.67
N ALA A 46 0.81 -2.96 -16.27
CA ALA A 46 1.20 -3.26 -14.89
C ALA A 46 0.77 -2.17 -13.89
N ILE A 47 0.86 -0.88 -14.26
CA ILE A 47 0.53 0.24 -13.37
C ILE A 47 -0.92 0.19 -12.85
N PRO A 48 -1.97 0.13 -13.69
CA PRO A 48 -3.34 0.14 -13.19
C PRO A 48 -3.65 -1.07 -12.32
N VAL A 49 -3.14 -2.25 -12.68
CA VAL A 49 -3.29 -3.48 -11.87
C VAL A 49 -2.61 -3.33 -10.52
N TYR A 50 -1.40 -2.77 -10.49
CA TYR A 50 -0.66 -2.55 -9.24
C TYR A 50 -1.37 -1.55 -8.32
N ILE A 51 -1.94 -0.47 -8.86
CA ILE A 51 -2.73 0.49 -8.08
C ILE A 51 -3.97 -0.20 -7.47
N GLY A 52 -4.70 -0.99 -8.24
CA GLY A 52 -5.86 -1.73 -7.73
C GLY A 52 -5.48 -2.71 -6.60
N LEU A 53 -4.37 -3.44 -6.76
CA LEU A 53 -3.86 -4.32 -5.72
C LEU A 53 -3.46 -3.55 -4.45
N GLN A 54 -2.79 -2.41 -4.61
CA GLN A 54 -2.41 -1.56 -3.48
C GLN A 54 -3.65 -1.03 -2.74
N ASN A 55 -4.68 -0.60 -3.46
CA ASN A 55 -5.94 -0.15 -2.86
C ASN A 55 -6.64 -1.28 -2.08
N GLY A 56 -6.71 -2.49 -2.64
CA GLY A 56 -7.27 -3.64 -1.94
C GLY A 56 -6.48 -4.01 -0.67
N ALA A 57 -5.16 -3.86 -0.69
CA ALA A 57 -4.33 -4.06 0.51
C ALA A 57 -4.59 -3.00 1.59
N LYS A 58 -4.75 -1.73 1.18
CA LYS A 58 -5.10 -0.62 2.07
C LYS A 58 -6.48 -0.81 2.72
N ASP A 59 -7.45 -1.29 1.96
CA ASP A 59 -8.78 -1.62 2.46
C ASP A 59 -8.76 -2.79 3.45
N ALA A 60 -7.97 -3.82 3.15
CA ALA A 60 -7.79 -4.96 4.05
C ALA A 60 -7.12 -4.55 5.37
N ALA A 61 -6.13 -3.65 5.32
CA ALA A 61 -5.51 -3.08 6.52
C ALA A 61 -6.53 -2.33 7.37
N ALA A 62 -7.36 -1.48 6.77
CA ALA A 62 -8.43 -0.77 7.46
C ALA A 62 -9.45 -1.71 8.13
N GLN A 63 -9.86 -2.78 7.44
CA GLN A 63 -10.75 -3.80 8.02
C GLN A 63 -10.10 -4.59 9.18
N SER A 64 -8.80 -4.88 9.06
CA SER A 64 -8.03 -5.52 10.15
C SER A 64 -7.99 -4.62 11.39
N ASP A 65 -7.74 -3.33 11.21
CA ASP A 65 -7.70 -2.37 12.31
C ASP A 65 -9.06 -2.21 12.99
N LEU A 66 -10.16 -2.19 12.20
CA LEU A 66 -11.51 -2.25 12.75
C LEU A 66 -11.78 -3.55 13.54
N THR A 67 -11.25 -4.68 13.08
CA THR A 67 -11.38 -5.95 13.81
C THR A 67 -10.69 -5.88 15.17
N ASN A 68 -9.47 -5.35 15.19
CA ASN A 68 -8.71 -5.15 16.43
C ASN A 68 -9.43 -4.17 17.36
N ALA A 69 -9.98 -3.07 16.83
CA ALA A 69 -10.78 -2.12 17.59
C ALA A 69 -12.03 -2.79 18.18
N LYS A 70 -12.74 -3.61 17.39
CA LYS A 70 -13.91 -4.38 17.85
C LYS A 70 -13.55 -5.29 19.03
N ILE A 71 -12.43 -6.01 18.94
CA ILE A 71 -11.96 -6.90 20.01
C ILE A 71 -11.66 -6.09 21.28
N ALA A 72 -10.97 -4.95 21.16
CA ALA A 72 -10.67 -4.07 22.29
C ALA A 72 -11.94 -3.52 22.96
N VAL A 73 -12.95 -3.11 22.19
CA VAL A 73 -14.26 -2.69 22.72
C VAL A 73 -14.93 -3.83 23.49
N ILE A 74 -14.94 -5.04 22.92
CA ILE A 74 -15.54 -6.20 23.56
C ILE A 74 -14.81 -6.54 24.86
N ALA A 75 -13.48 -6.51 24.87
CA ALA A 75 -12.67 -6.73 26.06
C ALA A 75 -13.02 -5.73 27.19
N TYR A 76 -13.12 -4.44 26.84
CA TYR A 76 -13.55 -3.40 27.78
C TYR A 76 -14.94 -3.69 28.39
N TYR A 77 -15.90 -4.15 27.59
CA TYR A 77 -17.23 -4.52 28.12
C TYR A 77 -17.19 -5.79 28.98
N THR A 78 -16.32 -6.75 28.67
CA THR A 78 -16.19 -7.96 29.50
C THR A 78 -15.61 -7.68 30.89
N GLU A 79 -14.82 -6.61 31.04
CA GLU A 79 -14.28 -6.16 32.32
C GLU A 79 -15.25 -5.26 33.13
N GLY A 80 -16.49 -5.09 32.64
CA GLY A 80 -17.52 -4.30 33.31
C GLY A 80 -17.55 -2.82 32.91
N GLY A 81 -16.79 -2.44 31.89
CA GLY A 81 -16.90 -1.13 31.25
C GLY A 81 -18.29 -0.90 30.66
N THR A 82 -18.70 0.37 30.55
CA THR A 82 -19.95 0.75 29.87
C THR A 82 -19.69 1.70 28.73
N ALA A 83 -20.57 1.65 27.73
CA ALA A 83 -20.37 2.27 26.43
C ALA A 83 -20.32 3.81 26.48
N ALA A 84 -20.88 4.43 27.54
CA ALA A 84 -20.86 5.87 27.74
C ALA A 84 -19.44 6.46 27.92
N ASN A 85 -18.42 5.63 28.17
CA ASN A 85 -17.08 6.07 28.58
C ASN A 85 -15.96 5.57 27.67
N ILE A 86 -16.24 5.05 26.47
CA ILE A 86 -15.19 4.48 25.61
C ILE A 86 -14.69 5.51 24.59
N GLY A 87 -13.51 6.06 24.83
CA GLY A 87 -12.75 6.83 23.86
C GLY A 87 -11.75 5.96 23.10
N THR A 88 -11.14 6.53 22.05
CA THR A 88 -10.03 5.89 21.32
C THR A 88 -8.81 5.65 22.23
N ALA A 89 -8.58 6.52 23.22
CA ALA A 89 -7.52 6.35 24.21
C ALA A 89 -7.72 5.12 25.11
N ASP A 90 -8.96 4.82 25.52
CA ASP A 90 -9.25 3.65 26.36
C ASP A 90 -8.95 2.35 25.63
N LEU A 91 -9.27 2.29 24.33
CA LEU A 91 -9.00 1.14 23.48
C LEU A 91 -7.51 0.77 23.41
N THR A 92 -6.61 1.75 23.53
CA THR A 92 -5.17 1.47 23.56
C THR A 92 -4.72 0.66 24.76
N SER A 93 -5.41 0.81 25.90
CA SER A 93 -5.17 -0.02 27.09
C SER A 93 -5.61 -1.47 26.90
N TYR A 94 -6.52 -1.72 25.94
CA TYR A 94 -7.00 -3.04 25.54
C TYR A 94 -6.32 -3.56 24.27
N GLY A 95 -5.14 -3.01 23.93
CA GLY A 95 -4.29 -3.52 22.86
C GLY A 95 -4.65 -3.04 21.45
N TRP A 96 -5.57 -2.07 21.31
CA TRP A 96 -5.78 -1.41 20.03
C TRP A 96 -4.64 -0.42 19.75
N VAL A 97 -4.08 -0.48 18.55
CA VAL A 97 -3.07 0.48 18.09
C VAL A 97 -3.76 1.38 17.07
N ASP A 98 -3.80 2.67 17.37
CA ASP A 98 -4.33 3.66 16.43
C ASP A 98 -3.34 3.87 15.28
N SER A 99 -3.63 3.21 14.16
CA SER A 99 -2.85 3.37 12.94
C SER A 99 -2.87 4.80 12.40
N SER A 100 -3.82 5.67 12.82
CA SER A 100 -3.90 7.07 12.38
C SER A 100 -2.70 7.94 12.78
N SER A 101 -1.84 7.46 13.69
CA SER A 101 -0.56 8.09 14.02
C SER A 101 0.51 7.93 12.94
N ASN A 102 0.32 6.99 12.00
CA ASN A 102 1.01 7.02 10.73
C ASN A 102 0.33 8.08 9.85
N ALA A 103 1.11 8.96 9.22
CA ALA A 103 0.57 10.01 8.34
C ALA A 103 -0.35 9.48 7.22
N ASN A 104 -0.31 8.17 6.98
CA ASN A 104 -1.12 7.44 6.02
C ASN A 104 -1.96 6.32 6.66
N GLY A 105 -2.22 6.26 7.96
CA GLY A 105 -3.03 5.16 8.52
C GLY A 105 -4.54 5.35 8.34
N PRO A 106 -5.35 4.27 8.44
CA PRO A 106 -6.80 4.39 8.48
C PRO A 106 -7.25 5.25 9.66
N THR A 107 -8.12 6.23 9.41
CA THR A 107 -8.64 7.13 10.45
C THR A 107 -9.82 6.48 11.14
N ILE A 108 -9.71 6.14 12.42
CA ILE A 108 -10.76 5.45 13.15
C ILE A 108 -11.58 6.45 13.97
N SER A 109 -12.90 6.45 13.78
CA SER A 109 -13.83 7.28 14.56
C SER A 109 -13.96 6.75 15.98
N ALA A 110 -14.17 7.66 16.95
CA ALA A 110 -14.54 7.27 18.31
C ALA A 110 -15.81 6.40 18.29
N PRO A 111 -15.91 5.37 19.15
CA PRO A 111 -17.05 4.48 19.14
C PRO A 111 -18.33 5.24 19.49
N THR A 112 -19.35 5.10 18.66
CA THR A 112 -20.69 5.65 18.94
C THR A 112 -21.48 4.64 19.77
N THR A 113 -21.93 5.09 20.94
CA THR A 113 -22.51 4.20 21.96
C THR A 113 -23.87 4.70 22.43
N SER A 114 -24.77 3.76 22.75
CA SER A 114 -26.13 4.11 23.23
C SER A 114 -26.73 3.12 24.24
N SER A 115 -26.02 2.04 24.57
CA SER A 115 -26.38 1.06 25.61
C SER A 115 -25.14 0.32 26.09
N SER A 116 -25.23 -0.52 27.13
CA SER A 116 -24.07 -1.21 27.73
C SER A 116 -23.25 -2.10 26.79
N THR A 117 -23.78 -2.51 25.63
CA THR A 117 -23.11 -3.46 24.72
C THR A 117 -23.14 -3.06 23.25
N ALA A 118 -23.81 -1.96 22.90
CA ALA A 118 -23.97 -1.56 21.51
C ALA A 118 -22.96 -0.48 21.13
N PHE A 119 -22.24 -0.73 20.04
CA PHE A 119 -21.22 0.16 19.51
C PHE A 119 -21.14 0.04 17.98
N CYS A 120 -20.72 1.13 17.35
CA CYS A 120 -20.24 1.13 15.98
C CYS A 120 -18.95 1.95 15.89
N ILE A 121 -18.01 1.48 15.07
CA ILE A 121 -16.75 2.14 14.77
C ILE A 121 -16.60 2.19 13.26
N SER A 122 -16.31 3.37 12.71
CA SER A 122 -16.04 3.56 11.29
C SER A 122 -14.58 3.92 11.06
N THR A 123 -14.07 3.60 9.88
CA THR A 123 -12.77 4.05 9.41
C THR A 123 -12.77 4.39 7.93
N VAL A 124 -11.85 5.25 7.50
CA VAL A 124 -11.57 5.52 6.09
C VAL A 124 -10.20 4.92 5.75
N SER A 125 -10.14 4.07 4.73
CA SER A 125 -8.88 3.49 4.23
C SER A 125 -8.06 4.55 3.49
N GLU A 126 -6.76 4.28 3.29
CA GLU A 126 -5.91 5.10 2.43
C GLU A 126 -6.37 5.15 0.97
N ALA A 127 -7.17 4.18 0.52
CA ALA A 127 -7.76 4.18 -0.81
C ALA A 127 -8.97 5.13 -0.90
N GLY A 128 -9.46 5.65 0.23
CA GLY A 128 -10.63 6.53 0.32
C GLY A 128 -11.95 5.82 0.59
N ASP A 129 -11.94 4.49 0.66
CA ASP A 129 -13.13 3.70 0.98
C ASP A 129 -13.46 3.77 2.48
N THR A 130 -14.73 3.86 2.82
CA THR A 130 -15.19 3.87 4.21
C THR A 130 -15.70 2.50 4.63
N PHE A 131 -15.21 2.01 5.76
CA PHE A 131 -15.60 0.75 6.37
C PHE A 131 -16.15 1.01 7.76
N ALA A 132 -17.03 0.13 8.23
CA ALA A 132 -17.52 0.18 9.59
C ALA A 132 -17.70 -1.22 10.17
N VAL A 133 -17.62 -1.30 11.50
CA VAL A 133 -17.82 -2.51 12.29
C VAL A 133 -18.75 -2.18 13.45
N SER A 134 -19.60 -3.14 13.83
CA SER A 134 -20.48 -3.01 14.99
C SER A 134 -20.45 -4.27 15.83
N ALA A 135 -21.12 -4.26 16.99
CA ALA A 135 -21.31 -5.48 17.78
C ALA A 135 -21.85 -6.65 16.93
N ALA A 136 -22.85 -6.37 16.08
CA ALA A 136 -23.57 -7.36 15.29
C ALA A 136 -22.96 -7.67 13.92
N HIS A 137 -22.07 -6.82 13.39
CA HIS A 137 -21.51 -6.98 12.04
C HIS A 137 -19.98 -7.06 12.05
N ALA A 138 -19.42 -7.85 11.13
CA ALA A 138 -18.00 -7.82 10.82
C ALA A 138 -17.64 -6.51 10.07
N PRO A 139 -16.35 -6.14 9.98
CA PRO A 139 -15.94 -5.00 9.17
C PRO A 139 -16.39 -5.16 7.73
N ALA A 140 -17.10 -4.16 7.21
CA ALA A 140 -17.59 -4.14 5.83
C ALA A 140 -17.68 -2.69 5.35
N LYS A 141 -17.69 -2.48 4.02
CA LYS A 141 -17.91 -1.14 3.43
C LYS A 141 -19.19 -0.54 4.01
N GLY A 142 -19.16 0.72 4.40
CA GLY A 142 -20.29 1.38 5.04
C GLY A 142 -19.86 2.33 6.15
N THR A 143 -20.85 2.93 6.80
CA THR A 143 -20.67 3.96 7.83
C THR A 143 -21.39 3.59 9.12
N CYS A 144 -21.17 4.36 10.17
CA CYS A 144 -21.92 4.24 11.41
C CYS A 144 -23.03 5.30 11.47
N SER A 145 -24.26 4.87 11.74
CA SER A 145 -25.38 5.76 12.06
C SER A 145 -25.80 5.51 13.51
N GLY A 146 -25.27 6.32 14.43
CA GLY A 146 -25.30 5.95 15.84
C GLY A 146 -24.53 4.64 16.06
N ASN A 147 -25.10 3.69 16.80
CA ASN A 147 -24.47 2.41 17.16
C ASN A 147 -24.68 1.28 16.13
N THR A 148 -25.25 1.56 14.96
CA THR A 148 -25.52 0.57 13.92
C THR A 148 -24.65 0.80 12.69
N TRP A 149 -24.26 -0.31 12.06
CA TRP A 149 -23.64 -0.29 10.74
C TRP A 149 -24.71 0.03 9.70
N THR A 150 -24.40 0.95 8.80
CA THR A 150 -25.22 1.27 7.63
C THR A 150 -24.43 0.97 6.37
N PRO A 151 -25.01 0.23 5.40
CA PRO A 151 -24.36 0.00 4.12
C PRO A 151 -24.08 1.34 3.42
N PRO A 152 -23.08 1.39 2.51
CA PRO A 152 -22.85 2.57 1.70
C PRO A 152 -24.13 2.88 0.90
N ALA A 153 -24.36 4.17 0.62
CA ALA A 153 -25.39 4.54 -0.34
C ALA A 153 -25.05 3.84 -1.66
N VAL A 154 -26.03 3.12 -2.23
CA VAL A 154 -25.89 2.54 -3.56
C VAL A 154 -25.71 3.71 -4.52
N ASP A 155 -24.56 3.78 -5.18
CA ASP A 155 -24.36 4.76 -6.25
C ASP A 155 -25.29 4.37 -7.41
N PRO A 156 -26.12 5.28 -7.95
CA PRO A 156 -27.01 4.98 -9.07
C PRO A 156 -26.32 4.48 -10.35
N GLU A 157 -24.97 4.50 -10.43
CA GLU A 157 -24.20 4.00 -11.58
C GLU A 157 -23.83 2.50 -11.51
N ASP A 158 -24.16 1.78 -10.43
CA ASP A 158 -23.83 0.36 -10.21
C ASP A 158 -24.99 -0.65 -10.55
N GLU A 159 -26.00 -0.26 -11.33
CA GLU A 159 -27.00 -1.18 -11.96
C GLU A 159 -26.69 -1.46 -13.44
#